data_AF-A0A7Y4CSF9-F1
#
_entry.id   AF-A0A7Y4CSF9-F1
#
_cell.length_a   1.000
_cell.length_b   1.000
_cell.length_c   1.000
_cell.angle_alpha   90.00
_cell.angle_beta   90.00
_cell.angle_gamma   90.00
#
_symmetry.space_group_name_H-M   'P 1'
#
loop_
_entity.id
_entity.type
_entity.pdbx_description
1 polymer ?
#
loop_
_entity_poly.entity_id
_entity_poly.type
_entity_poly.pdbx_seq_one_letter_code
_entity_poly.pdbx_strand_id
1 'polypeptide(L)' 'MTTEIHAHNVLNLLSEKPLTREELTQELAQMYGTEARFHTCKLNGLDLDGLLKFFLKMEKVVLVDDKLCTNRERVCNH' A
#
# COMPACT_ATOMS: atom_id res chain seq x y z
N MET A 1 -3.96 11.42 -17.30
CA MET A 1 -2.61 10.93 -16.93
C MET A 1 -2.84 9.94 -15.80
N THR A 2 -2.80 8.64 -16.05
CA THR A 2 -3.05 7.63 -15.01
C THR A 2 -1.76 7.41 -14.24
N THR A 3 -1.74 7.78 -12.96
CA THR A 3 -0.57 7.58 -12.10
C THR A 3 -0.48 6.10 -11.75
N GLU A 4 0.42 5.37 -12.42
CA GLU A 4 0.70 3.97 -12.09
C GLU A 4 1.56 3.92 -10.82
N ILE A 5 0.93 3.57 -9.69
CA ILE A 5 1.60 3.57 -8.39
C ILE A 5 2.10 2.18 -8.07
N HIS A 6 3.42 2.03 -8.05
CA HIS A 6 4.03 0.81 -7.57
C HIS A 6 3.68 0.58 -6.10
N ALA A 7 3.23 -0.64 -5.81
CA ALA A 7 2.94 -1.16 -4.48
C ALA A 7 4.03 -0.86 -3.42
N HIS A 8 5.31 -0.77 -3.83
CA HIS A 8 6.41 -0.41 -2.94
C HIS A 8 6.30 1.01 -2.36
N ASN A 9 5.71 1.97 -3.07
CA ASN A 9 5.50 3.32 -2.52
C ASN A 9 4.59 3.27 -1.28
N VAL A 10 3.51 2.49 -1.35
CA VAL A 10 2.58 2.30 -0.23
C VAL A 10 3.27 1.61 0.94
N LEU A 11 4.09 0.60 0.66
CA LEU A 11 4.86 -0.09 1.69
C LEU A 11 5.89 0.84 2.35
N ASN A 12 6.56 1.70 1.58
CA ASN A 12 7.50 2.66 2.13
C ASN A 12 6.76 3.69 3.01
N LEU A 13 5.62 4.21 2.55
CA LEU A 13 4.78 5.11 3.34
C LEU A 13 4.37 4.48 4.68
N LEU A 14 3.82 3.27 4.67
CA LEU A 14 3.43 2.53 5.88
C LEU A 14 4.61 2.11 6.77
N SER A 15 5.81 2.05 6.18
CA SER A 15 7.06 1.77 6.88
C SER A 15 7.56 3.00 7.62
N GLU A 16 7.41 4.19 7.03
CA GLU A 16 7.76 5.47 7.66
C GLU A 16 6.68 5.93 8.65
N LYS A 17 5.41 5.74 8.29
CA LYS A 17 4.24 6.19 9.05
C LYS A 17 3.16 5.09 9.06
N PRO A 18 2.91 4.42 10.20
CA PRO A 18 1.80 3.49 10.33
C PRO A 18 0.48 4.26 10.21
N LEU A 19 -0.39 3.82 9.31
CA LEU A 19 -1.67 4.47 9.03
C LEU A 19 -2.80 3.45 9.10
N THR A 20 -3.98 3.88 9.51
CA THR A 20 -5.17 3.04 9.34
C THR A 20 -5.52 2.92 7.86
N ARG A 21 -6.40 1.97 7.52
CA ARG A 21 -6.91 1.84 6.15
C ARG A 21 -7.53 3.14 5.64
N GLU A 22 -8.27 3.84 6.50
CA GLU A 22 -8.95 5.09 6.15
C GLU A 22 -7.94 6.21 5.91
N GLU A 23 -7.00 6.39 6.83
CA GLU A 23 -5.94 7.40 6.68
C GLU A 23 -5.08 7.13 5.44
N LEU A 24 -4.71 5.87 5.18
CA LEU A 24 -3.97 5.51 3.98
C LEU A 24 -4.75 5.86 2.71
N THR A 25 -6.07 5.60 2.70
CA THR A 25 -6.93 5.95 1.56
C THR A 25 -6.92 7.45 1.31
N GLN A 26 -7.03 8.25 2.37
CA GLN A 26 -6.99 9.70 2.27
C GLN A 26 -5.62 10.21 1.82
N GLU A 27 -4.53 9.71 2.40
CA GLU A 27 -3.17 10.10 2.03
C GLU A 27 -2.87 9.76 0.57
N LEU A 28 -3.25 8.56 0.10
CA LEU A 28 -3.07 8.18 -1.29
C LEU A 28 -3.94 9.01 -2.23
N ALA A 29 -5.18 9.32 -1.83
CA ALA A 29 -6.04 10.22 -2.58
C ALA A 29 -5.47 11.66 -2.66
N GLN A 30 -4.82 12.15 -1.61
CA GLN A 30 -4.18 13.47 -1.61
C GLN A 30 -2.88 13.48 -2.43
N MET A 31 -2.04 12.46 -2.31
CA MET A 31 -0.75 12.40 -3.01
C MET A 31 -0.89 12.03 -4.49
N TYR A 32 -1.80 11.13 -4.82
CA TYR A 32 -1.91 10.54 -6.16
C TYR A 32 -3.27 10.73 -6.84
N GLY A 33 -4.28 11.23 -6.11
CA GLY A 33 -5.65 11.36 -6.58
C GLY A 33 -6.52 10.14 -6.25
N THR A 34 -7.83 10.34 -6.15
CA THR A 34 -8.82 9.25 -5.97
C THR A 34 -8.88 8.26 -7.12
N GLU A 35 -8.31 8.62 -8.29
CA GLU A 35 -8.23 7.76 -9.48
C GLU A 35 -6.92 6.95 -9.55
N ALA A 36 -6.12 6.98 -8.48
CA ALA A 36 -4.90 6.22 -8.32
C ALA A 36 -5.12 4.72 -8.57
N ARG A 37 -4.33 4.15 -9.50
CA ARG A 37 -4.29 2.70 -9.76
C ARG A 37 -2.98 2.14 -9.23
N PHE A 38 -3.07 1.00 -8.58
CA PHE A 38 -1.91 0.35 -8.00
C PHE A 38 -1.49 -0.86 -8.83
N HIS A 39 -0.19 -1.09 -8.90
CA HIS A 39 0.36 -2.29 -9.50
C HIS A 39 1.48 -2.88 -8.65
N THR A 40 1.46 -4.19 -8.58
CA THR A 40 2.56 -5.01 -8.05
C THR A 40 3.41 -5.49 -9.23
N CYS A 41 4.64 -5.95 -8.96
CA CYS A 41 5.52 -6.49 -10.00
C CYS A 41 4.93 -7.63 -10.85
N LYS A 42 3.81 -8.25 -10.42
CA LYS A 42 3.14 -9.35 -11.13
C LYS A 42 1.69 -9.07 -11.51
N LEU A 43 1.06 -8.03 -10.96
CA LEU A 43 -0.37 -7.72 -11.13
C LEU A 43 -0.54 -6.21 -11.30
N ASN A 44 -1.16 -5.78 -12.40
CA ASN A 44 -1.52 -4.37 -12.65
C ASN A 44 -3.02 -4.12 -12.45
N GLY A 45 -3.37 -2.85 -12.26
CA GLY A 45 -4.77 -2.39 -12.24
C GLY A 45 -5.52 -2.70 -10.94
N LEU A 46 -4.80 -2.87 -9.83
CA LEU A 46 -5.39 -3.11 -8.52
C LEU A 46 -5.91 -1.80 -7.93
N ASP A 47 -7.07 -1.86 -7.31
CA ASP A 47 -7.58 -0.82 -6.42
C ASP A 47 -6.93 -0.96 -5.03
N LEU A 48 -7.05 0.08 -4.19
CA LEU A 48 -6.46 0.09 -2.86
C LEU A 48 -6.89 -1.10 -2.00
N ASP A 49 -8.17 -1.51 -2.05
CA ASP A 49 -8.66 -2.70 -1.34
C ASP A 49 -7.98 -3.99 -1.82
N GLY A 50 -7.84 -4.16 -3.14
CA GLY A 50 -7.17 -5.30 -3.73
C GLY A 50 -5.68 -5.34 -3.37
N LEU A 51 -5.02 -4.17 -3.36
CA LEU A 51 -3.64 -4.02 -2.94
C LEU A 51 -3.46 -4.37 -1.46
N LEU A 52 -4.32 -3.86 -0.57
CA LEU A 52 -4.27 -4.13 0.86
C LEU A 52 -4.49 -5.61 1.17
N LYS A 53 -5.49 -6.25 0.53
CA LYS A 53 -5.70 -7.70 0.63
C LYS A 53 -4.47 -8.48 0.19
N PHE A 54 -3.81 -8.05 -0.89
CA PHE A 54 -2.58 -8.67 -1.36
C PHE A 54 -1.44 -8.54 -0.34
N PHE A 55 -1.28 -7.36 0.27
CA PHE A 55 -0.25 -7.14 1.30
C PHE A 55 -0.47 -7.97 2.56
N LEU A 56 -1.71 -8.04 3.04
CA LEU A 56 -2.07 -8.88 4.19
C LEU A 56 -1.86 -10.36 3.87
N LYS A 57 -2.26 -10.81 2.67
CA LYS A 57 -2.08 -12.20 2.23
C LYS A 57 -0.61 -12.60 2.10
N MET A 58 0.25 -11.69 1.67
CA MET A 58 1.70 -11.91 1.57
C MET A 58 2.43 -11.67 2.89
N GLU A 59 1.70 -11.26 3.94
CA GLU A 59 2.22 -10.81 5.25
C GLU A 59 3.28 -9.72 5.12
N LYS A 60 3.18 -8.90 4.05
CA LYS A 60 4.03 -7.73 3.81
C LYS A 60 3.61 -6.54 4.67
N VAL A 61 2.33 -6.50 5.04
CA VAL A 61 1.77 -5.52 5.98
C VAL A 61 1.14 -6.30 7.12
N VAL A 62 1.35 -5.80 8.33
CA VAL A 62 0.77 -6.31 9.57
C VAL A 62 -0.15 -5.26 10.16
N LEU A 63 -1.22 -5.71 10.80
CA LEU A 63 -2.11 -4.86 11.57
C LEU A 63 -1.60 -4.80 13.01
N VAL A 64 -1.18 -3.61 13.44
CA VAL A 64 -0.65 -3.32 14.78
C VAL A 64 -1.47 -2.16 15.33
N ASP A 65 -2.23 -2.41 16.40
CA ASP A 65 -3.04 -1.38 17.05
C ASP A 65 -3.99 -0.66 16.07
N ASP A 66 -4.70 -1.45 15.25
CA ASP A 66 -5.59 -0.98 14.16
C ASP A 66 -4.90 -0.25 12.99
N LYS A 67 -3.58 -0.08 13.07
CA LYS A 67 -2.77 0.56 12.02
C LYS A 67 -2.08 -0.48 11.15
N LEU A 68 -2.05 -0.20 9.86
CA LEU A 68 -1.28 -0.94 8.88
C LEU A 68 0.18 -0.52 9.02
N CYS A 69 1.04 -1.50 9.27
CA CYS A 69 2.47 -1.30 9.40
C CYS A 69 3.18 -2.23 8.41
N THR A 70 4.16 -1.72 7.67
CA THR A 70 4.94 -2.55 6.77
C THR A 70 5.87 -3.47 7.54
N ASN A 71 5.80 -4.77 7.26
CA ASN A 71 6.74 -5.75 7.76
C ASN A 71 8.03 -5.68 6.95
N ARG A 72 8.98 -4.85 7.41
CA ARG A 72 10.28 -4.65 6.76
C ARG A 72 11.07 -5.95 6.57
N GLU A 73 10.87 -6.95 7.44
CA GLU A 73 11.55 -8.26 7.31
C GLU A 73 11.01 -9.08 6.12
N ARG A 74 9.76 -8.83 5.69
CA ARG A 74 9.12 -9.52 4.56
C ARG A 74 9.04 -8.70 3.28
N VAL A 75 9.39 -7.42 3.32
CA VAL A 75 9.45 -6.58 2.12
C VAL A 75 10.82 -6.75 1.44
N CYS A 76 10.81 -7.30 0.22
CA CYS A 76 12.03 -7.46 -0.57
C CYS A 76 12.66 -6.08 -0.87
N ASN A 77 13.91 -5.90 -0.48
CA ASN A 77 14.69 -4.67 -0.71
C ASN A 77 15.36 -4.65 -2.11
N HIS A 78 14.59 -4.96 -3.16
CA HIS A 78 15.13 -5.10 -4.52
C HIS A 78 15.10 -3.80 -5.30
#